data_AF-A0A7Y4ZMH9-F1
#
_entry.id   AF-A0A7Y4ZMH9-F1
#
_cell.length_a   1.000
_cell.length_b   1.000
_cell.length_c   1.000
_cell.angle_alpha   90.00
_cell.angle_beta   90.00
_cell.angle_gamma   90.00
#
_symmetry.space_group_name_H-M   'P 1'
#
loop_
_entity.id
_entity.type
_entity.pdbx_description
1 polymer ?
#
loop_
_entity_poly.entity_id
_entity_poly.type
_entity_poly.pdbx_seq_one_letter_code
_entity_poly.pdbx_strand_id
1 'polypeptide(L)'
;MSRTEKWLPFIVGCALALPTVLVHCPPMADYPLHEAIVGLMRHYGDPQFAPHELYRLNLGHPNQLFYFLAWLLSYPLGVTKGCELVIAAGIVLIPVSGAYFCRAFGKWQWITPLLAPLAVGWLYYWGLIANILSISVFLFALPTLDRCAEKPDWRGVAKACAFIVLLYAAHEATLLSACAVYGLLCIARPLSFKGSLARAVPLALAMTMAVVQVRLQRANFRAGAEPAERELFIPLLDKLKVLPSSLFAGFELWVQVVVFSLASAVALTFVYLRVVDRDKTKRTLRQWFYDLRFEAAALMLFAAYWAAPATLNGATLVFHRFLPLAWALFVVCASPLRRTKVPRLTPLLASAVPIGVALINWPQFWDANDVFAQLDDVSQSVEIGSPVLAVQLSEKGSRLYPLATVAGHVVARRGGRAAYDFTQSPISPVLLRLECDWPLTRERLVVDARYMRPTYDFRRFRYVIFHARESWLLDVAAHIVADEGRVVARKGEWMVVESKLKVRGLCKPDWKIPTPPPMTFQQRWAKMIVAAAANGDQIDYSVRFPEDHPDAGSPSSDAGVDAAPPSTSDAGAP
;
A
#
# COMPACT_ATOMS: atom_id res chain seq x y z
N MET A 1 -1.30 -34.64 13.96
CA MET A 1 -1.49 -33.18 13.98
C MET A 1 -2.43 -32.87 15.13
N SER A 2 -2.04 -32.03 16.09
CA SER A 2 -2.94 -31.69 17.20
C SER A 2 -4.10 -30.83 16.70
N ARG A 3 -5.24 -30.83 17.41
CA ARG A 3 -6.37 -29.94 17.08
C ARG A 3 -5.94 -28.48 17.09
N THR A 4 -5.11 -28.08 18.07
CA THR A 4 -4.56 -26.71 18.17
C THR A 4 -3.76 -26.33 16.93
N GLU A 5 -2.86 -27.20 16.45
CA GLU A 5 -2.06 -26.92 15.25
C GLU A 5 -2.93 -26.71 14.00
N LYS A 6 -4.07 -27.42 13.90
CA LYS A 6 -5.01 -27.27 12.78
C LYS A 6 -5.66 -25.88 12.74
N TRP A 7 -6.05 -25.36 13.91
CA TRP A 7 -6.85 -24.14 14.05
C TRP A 7 -6.01 -22.89 14.26
N LEU A 8 -4.78 -23.02 14.74
CA LEU A 8 -3.88 -21.89 15.01
C LEU A 8 -3.82 -20.85 13.88
N PRO A 9 -3.66 -21.22 12.59
CA PRO A 9 -3.57 -20.22 11.52
C PRO A 9 -4.85 -19.38 11.38
N PHE A 10 -6.01 -19.99 11.60
CA PHE A 10 -7.30 -19.29 11.59
C PHE A 10 -7.45 -18.41 12.82
N ILE A 11 -7.08 -18.89 14.01
CA ILE A 11 -7.14 -18.11 15.24
C ILE A 11 -6.27 -16.85 15.14
N VAL A 12 -5.01 -17.01 14.71
CA VAL A 12 -4.08 -15.89 14.49
C VAL A 12 -4.62 -14.94 13.42
N GLY A 13 -5.05 -15.48 12.28
CA GLY A 13 -5.61 -14.68 11.19
C GLY A 13 -6.83 -13.87 11.63
N CYS A 14 -7.80 -14.49 12.30
CA CYS A 14 -9.01 -13.83 12.78
C CYS A 14 -8.69 -12.79 13.87
N ALA A 15 -7.77 -13.10 14.80
CA ALA A 15 -7.37 -12.14 15.83
C ALA A 15 -6.71 -10.89 15.23
N LEU A 16 -5.87 -11.05 14.20
CA LEU A 16 -5.26 -9.93 13.48
C LEU A 16 -6.24 -9.17 12.58
N ALA A 17 -7.25 -9.85 12.04
CA ALA A 17 -8.25 -9.24 11.16
C ALA A 17 -9.36 -8.51 11.93
N LEU A 18 -9.62 -8.91 13.18
CA LEU A 18 -10.68 -8.38 14.01
C LEU A 18 -10.69 -6.84 14.12
N PRO A 19 -9.55 -6.15 14.38
CA PRO A 19 -9.55 -4.70 14.42
C PRO A 19 -10.05 -4.04 13.12
N THR A 20 -9.75 -4.63 11.96
CA THR A 20 -10.14 -4.09 10.64
C THR A 20 -11.65 -4.04 10.45
N VAL A 21 -12.40 -4.99 11.02
CA VAL A 21 -13.85 -5.07 10.86
C VAL A 21 -14.62 -4.37 11.99
N LEU A 22 -13.97 -4.16 13.14
CA LEU A 22 -14.57 -3.51 14.30
C LEU A 22 -14.56 -1.98 14.19
N VAL A 23 -13.56 -1.40 13.53
CA VAL A 23 -13.47 0.06 13.36
C VAL A 23 -14.35 0.57 12.22
N HIS A 24 -14.61 1.87 12.21
CA HIS A 24 -15.34 2.55 11.12
C HIS A 24 -14.56 2.59 9.80
N CYS A 25 -13.24 2.73 9.89
CA CYS A 25 -12.35 2.74 8.75
C CYS A 25 -10.96 2.25 9.18
N PRO A 26 -10.35 1.29 8.46
CA PRO A 26 -9.02 0.82 8.80
C PRO A 26 -7.96 1.93 8.60
N PRO A 27 -6.91 1.98 9.44
CA PRO A 27 -5.85 2.98 9.35
C PRO A 27 -4.92 2.68 8.16
N MET A 28 -5.39 2.89 6.93
CA MET A 28 -4.56 2.72 5.73
C MET A 28 -4.53 3.99 4.87
N ALA A 29 -3.33 4.34 4.41
CA ALA A 29 -3.07 5.48 3.53
C ALA A 29 -3.97 5.48 2.28
N ASP A 30 -3.98 4.36 1.56
CA ASP A 30 -4.65 4.27 0.27
C ASP A 30 -6.07 3.71 0.36
N TYR A 31 -6.55 3.33 1.55
CA TYR A 31 -7.90 2.76 1.71
C TYR A 31 -9.01 3.70 1.17
N PRO A 32 -9.04 5.00 1.49
CA PRO A 32 -10.02 5.91 0.92
C PRO A 32 -10.02 5.93 -0.61
N LEU A 33 -8.85 5.78 -1.24
CA LEU A 33 -8.72 5.74 -2.70
C LEU A 33 -9.30 4.44 -3.26
N HIS A 34 -9.04 3.32 -2.59
CA HIS A 34 -9.61 2.03 -2.94
C HIS A 34 -11.13 2.02 -2.83
N GLU A 35 -11.66 2.59 -1.76
CA GLU A 35 -13.08 2.72 -1.50
C GLU A 35 -13.78 3.57 -2.56
N ALA A 36 -13.15 4.68 -3.00
CA ALA A 36 -13.65 5.53 -4.07
C ALA A 36 -13.91 4.73 -5.35
N ILE A 37 -12.97 3.87 -5.73
CA ILE A 37 -13.11 3.01 -6.91
C ILE A 37 -14.30 2.06 -6.78
N VAL A 38 -14.45 1.41 -5.62
CA VAL A 38 -15.58 0.48 -5.40
C VAL A 38 -16.92 1.22 -5.38
N GLY A 39 -16.97 2.42 -4.78
CA GLY A 39 -18.15 3.29 -4.82
C GLY A 39 -18.53 3.69 -6.24
N LEU A 40 -17.56 4.13 -7.04
CA LEU A 40 -17.77 4.47 -8.45
C LEU A 40 -18.19 3.25 -9.29
N MET A 41 -17.67 2.05 -9.02
CA MET A 41 -18.13 0.82 -9.68
C MET A 41 -19.57 0.47 -9.30
N ARG A 42 -19.93 0.61 -8.01
CA ARG A 42 -21.28 0.33 -7.52
C ARG A 42 -22.32 1.26 -8.14
N HIS A 43 -21.98 2.54 -8.28
CA HIS A 43 -22.85 3.59 -8.82
C HIS A 43 -22.53 3.92 -10.28
N TYR A 44 -21.89 2.99 -11.02
CA TYR A 44 -21.49 3.26 -12.39
C TYR A 44 -22.73 3.48 -13.27
N GLY A 45 -22.80 4.65 -13.92
CA GLY A 45 -23.94 5.05 -14.74
C GLY A 45 -25.05 5.77 -13.98
N ASP A 46 -24.89 6.08 -12.69
CA ASP A 46 -25.79 6.96 -11.95
C ASP A 46 -25.35 8.43 -12.14
N PRO A 47 -26.08 9.26 -12.92
CA PRO A 47 -25.69 10.64 -13.21
C PRO A 47 -25.76 11.57 -11.98
N GLN A 48 -26.51 11.20 -10.93
CA GLN A 48 -26.50 11.96 -9.68
C GLN A 48 -25.18 11.73 -8.95
N PHE A 49 -24.72 10.48 -8.93
CA PHE A 49 -23.47 10.11 -8.27
C PHE A 49 -22.24 10.65 -9.02
N ALA A 50 -22.18 10.46 -10.34
CA ALA A 50 -21.14 11.05 -11.17
C ALA A 50 -21.63 11.22 -12.61
N PRO A 51 -21.35 12.36 -13.29
CA PRO A 51 -21.72 12.52 -14.68
C PRO A 51 -21.13 11.42 -15.57
N HIS A 52 -21.91 10.90 -16.52
CA HIS A 52 -21.50 9.81 -17.43
C HIS A 52 -20.20 10.08 -18.19
N GLU A 53 -19.88 11.35 -18.40
CA GLU A 53 -18.70 11.78 -19.16
C GLU A 53 -17.44 11.78 -18.32
N LEU A 54 -17.54 11.69 -16.99
CA LEU A 54 -16.40 11.82 -16.09
C LEU A 54 -15.54 10.56 -16.04
N TYR A 55 -16.19 9.40 -15.99
CA TYR A 55 -15.53 8.11 -15.78
C TYR A 55 -15.85 7.10 -16.87
N ARG A 56 -14.95 6.13 -17.06
CA ARG A 56 -15.16 4.93 -17.86
C ARG A 56 -14.65 3.69 -17.15
N LEU A 57 -15.25 2.53 -17.42
CA LEU A 57 -14.71 1.27 -16.94
C LEU A 57 -13.42 0.91 -17.68
N ASN A 58 -12.51 0.24 -16.97
CA ASN A 58 -11.19 -0.14 -17.46
C ASN A 58 -10.80 -1.51 -16.89
N LEU A 59 -11.43 -2.56 -17.39
CA LEU A 59 -11.32 -3.91 -16.84
C LEU A 59 -10.19 -4.70 -17.51
N GLY A 60 -9.72 -5.75 -16.83
CA GLY A 60 -8.75 -6.69 -17.38
C GLY A 60 -7.28 -6.30 -17.14
N HIS A 61 -7.04 -5.29 -16.30
CA HIS A 61 -5.71 -4.93 -15.82
C HIS A 61 -5.32 -5.73 -14.56
N PRO A 62 -4.04 -5.78 -14.18
CA PRO A 62 -3.65 -6.39 -12.92
C PRO A 62 -4.19 -5.59 -11.72
N ASN A 63 -4.09 -6.18 -10.54
CA ASN A 63 -4.49 -5.56 -9.26
C ASN A 63 -6.00 -5.33 -9.10
N GLN A 64 -6.83 -5.97 -9.93
CA GLN A 64 -8.29 -5.78 -9.92
C GLN A 64 -9.08 -6.74 -9.03
N LEU A 65 -8.45 -7.81 -8.51
CA LEU A 65 -9.13 -8.82 -7.71
C LEU A 65 -9.83 -8.23 -6.47
N PHE A 66 -9.15 -7.33 -5.75
CA PHE A 66 -9.73 -6.64 -4.59
C PHE A 66 -11.02 -5.92 -4.98
N TYR A 67 -10.99 -5.10 -6.02
CA TYR A 67 -12.13 -4.27 -6.41
C TYR A 67 -13.34 -5.10 -6.83
N PHE A 68 -13.13 -6.20 -7.58
CA PHE A 68 -14.25 -7.07 -7.97
C PHE A 68 -14.90 -7.77 -6.78
N LEU A 69 -14.10 -8.26 -5.82
CA LEU A 69 -14.63 -8.88 -4.61
C LEU A 69 -15.37 -7.85 -3.74
N ALA A 70 -14.78 -6.68 -3.53
CA ALA A 70 -15.38 -5.62 -2.72
C ALA A 70 -16.63 -5.03 -3.38
N TRP A 71 -16.64 -4.88 -4.70
CA TRP A 71 -17.80 -4.47 -5.49
C TRP A 71 -18.97 -5.45 -5.32
N LEU A 72 -18.70 -6.76 -5.43
CA LEU A 72 -19.74 -7.78 -5.21
C LEU A 72 -20.30 -7.72 -3.79
N LEU A 73 -19.43 -7.63 -2.77
CA LEU A 73 -19.86 -7.51 -1.37
C LEU A 73 -20.52 -6.16 -1.05
N SER A 74 -20.27 -5.13 -1.86
CA SER A 74 -20.85 -3.81 -1.62
C SER A 74 -22.37 -3.82 -1.73
N TYR A 75 -22.95 -4.61 -2.63
CA TYR A 75 -24.40 -4.67 -2.81
C TYR A 75 -25.16 -4.98 -1.51
N PRO A 76 -24.86 -6.09 -0.79
CA PRO A 76 -25.53 -6.40 0.48
C PRO A 76 -25.05 -5.58 1.68
N LEU A 77 -23.81 -5.09 1.69
CA LEU A 77 -23.18 -4.59 2.94
C LEU A 77 -22.84 -3.10 2.96
N GLY A 78 -22.93 -2.41 1.82
CA GLY A 78 -22.33 -1.08 1.70
C GLY A 78 -20.90 -1.16 1.15
N VAL A 79 -20.42 -0.06 0.54
CA VAL A 79 -19.07 0.02 -0.06
C VAL A 79 -18.00 -0.22 1.01
N THR A 80 -18.07 0.52 2.12
CA THR A 80 -17.10 0.48 3.23
C THR A 80 -16.95 -0.93 3.80
N LYS A 81 -18.05 -1.56 4.25
CA LYS A 81 -18.02 -2.92 4.81
C LYS A 81 -17.63 -3.98 3.78
N GLY A 82 -18.00 -3.79 2.51
CA GLY A 82 -17.53 -4.64 1.41
C GLY A 82 -16.01 -4.62 1.29
N CYS A 83 -15.39 -3.44 1.30
CA CYS A 83 -13.93 -3.28 1.27
C CYS A 83 -13.26 -3.89 2.51
N GLU A 84 -13.72 -3.56 3.71
CA GLU A 84 -13.17 -4.07 4.98
C GLU A 84 -13.17 -5.60 5.06
N LEU A 85 -14.25 -6.26 4.64
CA LEU A 85 -14.32 -7.72 4.68
C LEU A 85 -13.35 -8.39 3.71
N VAL A 86 -13.10 -7.81 2.53
CA VAL A 86 -12.08 -8.36 1.61
C VAL A 86 -10.68 -8.19 2.20
N ILE A 87 -10.39 -7.05 2.82
CA ILE A 87 -9.12 -6.81 3.51
C ILE A 87 -8.93 -7.80 4.66
N ALA A 88 -9.94 -7.94 5.52
CA ALA A 88 -9.95 -8.86 6.65
C ALA A 88 -9.77 -10.32 6.18
N ALA A 89 -10.44 -10.72 5.09
CA ALA A 89 -10.22 -12.03 4.47
C ALA A 89 -8.77 -12.20 4.01
N GLY A 90 -8.16 -11.19 3.39
CA GLY A 90 -6.75 -11.19 3.03
C GLY A 90 -5.82 -11.43 4.23
N ILE A 91 -6.07 -10.72 5.34
CA ILE A 91 -5.32 -10.87 6.61
C ILE A 91 -5.44 -12.30 7.14
N VAL A 92 -6.64 -12.89 7.15
CA VAL A 92 -6.87 -14.27 7.59
C VAL A 92 -6.17 -15.28 6.68
N LEU A 93 -6.20 -15.04 5.37
CA LEU A 93 -5.66 -15.98 4.38
C LEU A 93 -4.13 -16.07 4.40
N ILE A 94 -3.40 -15.07 4.91
CA ILE A 94 -1.93 -15.11 4.99
C ILE A 94 -1.44 -16.27 5.86
N PRO A 95 -1.78 -16.39 7.16
CA PRO A 95 -1.35 -17.52 7.98
C PRO A 95 -1.97 -18.85 7.49
N VAL A 96 -3.20 -18.84 6.98
CA VAL A 96 -3.87 -20.06 6.47
C VAL A 96 -3.16 -20.62 5.24
N SER A 97 -2.78 -19.77 4.29
CA SER A 97 -2.01 -20.15 3.09
C SER A 97 -0.58 -20.58 3.45
N GLY A 98 0.06 -19.90 4.41
CA GLY A 98 1.34 -20.33 4.98
C GLY A 98 1.26 -21.73 5.62
N ALA A 99 0.20 -22.01 6.37
CA ALA A 99 -0.04 -23.35 6.90
C ALA A 99 -0.27 -24.38 5.79
N TYR A 100 -1.08 -24.07 4.78
CA TYR A 100 -1.28 -24.93 3.62
C TYR A 100 0.05 -25.28 2.95
N PHE A 101 0.92 -24.29 2.74
CA PHE A 101 2.26 -24.48 2.21
C PHE A 101 3.11 -25.39 3.12
N CYS A 102 3.15 -25.14 4.44
CA CYS A 102 3.82 -26.03 5.40
C CYS A 102 3.32 -27.49 5.29
N ARG A 103 2.00 -27.70 5.22
CA ARG A 103 1.40 -29.04 5.13
C ARG A 103 1.82 -29.77 3.87
N ALA A 104 1.86 -29.07 2.73
CA ALA A 104 2.25 -29.64 1.44
C ALA A 104 3.68 -30.22 1.46
N PHE A 105 4.55 -29.73 2.33
CA PHE A 105 5.95 -30.16 2.46
C PHE A 105 6.27 -30.86 3.79
N GLY A 106 5.24 -31.30 4.53
CA GLY A 106 5.43 -32.04 5.77
C GLY A 106 6.09 -31.23 6.91
N LYS A 107 5.98 -29.90 6.87
CA LYS A 107 6.55 -28.97 7.85
C LYS A 107 5.58 -28.65 8.99
N TRP A 108 6.13 -28.09 10.06
CA TRP A 108 5.39 -27.70 11.25
C TRP A 108 4.62 -26.38 11.04
N GLN A 109 3.36 -26.30 11.49
CA GLN A 109 2.50 -25.13 11.23
C GLN A 109 2.59 -24.02 12.29
N TRP A 110 3.21 -24.28 13.44
CA TRP A 110 3.42 -23.29 14.51
C TRP A 110 4.36 -22.14 14.14
N ILE A 111 4.93 -22.19 12.93
CA ILE A 111 5.69 -21.10 12.31
C ILE A 111 4.78 -19.98 11.77
N THR A 112 3.52 -20.29 11.45
CA THR A 112 2.59 -19.35 10.80
C THR A 112 2.30 -18.05 11.58
N PRO A 113 2.36 -18.00 12.92
CA PRO A 113 2.32 -16.73 13.66
C PRO A 113 3.38 -15.71 13.22
N LEU A 114 4.55 -16.14 12.72
CA LEU A 114 5.60 -15.24 12.24
C LEU A 114 5.25 -14.55 10.91
N LEU A 115 4.13 -14.92 10.28
CA LEU A 115 3.58 -14.22 9.11
C LEU A 115 2.69 -13.02 9.48
N ALA A 116 2.41 -12.80 10.77
CA ALA A 116 1.62 -11.67 11.27
C ALA A 116 2.05 -10.29 10.74
N PRO A 117 3.36 -9.97 10.61
CA PRO A 117 3.79 -8.66 10.11
C PRO A 117 3.37 -8.42 8.66
N LEU A 118 3.20 -9.48 7.87
CA LEU A 118 2.72 -9.35 6.50
C LEU A 118 1.23 -8.99 6.43
N ALA A 119 0.50 -9.23 7.52
CA ALA A 119 -0.94 -9.07 7.59
C ALA A 119 -1.33 -7.69 8.14
N VAL A 120 -0.66 -7.20 9.19
CA VAL A 120 -0.96 -5.91 9.84
C VAL A 120 0.31 -5.06 10.06
N GLY A 121 1.31 -5.20 9.18
CA GLY A 121 2.53 -4.40 9.20
C GLY A 121 2.52 -3.27 8.18
N TRP A 122 3.68 -2.94 7.63
CA TRP A 122 3.86 -1.77 6.76
C TRP A 122 2.94 -1.77 5.52
N LEU A 123 2.79 -2.92 4.86
CA LEU A 123 1.89 -3.06 3.70
C LEU A 123 0.45 -2.66 4.02
N TYR A 124 -0.01 -3.00 5.23
CA TYR A 124 -1.36 -2.71 5.69
C TYR A 124 -1.56 -1.20 5.83
N TYR A 125 -0.66 -0.51 6.53
CA TYR A 125 -0.78 0.93 6.76
C TYR A 125 -0.61 1.78 5.50
N TRP A 126 0.18 1.31 4.53
CA TRP A 126 0.22 1.95 3.22
C TRP A 126 -1.02 1.68 2.37
N GLY A 127 -1.90 0.74 2.77
CA GLY A 127 -3.07 0.38 1.98
C GLY A 127 -2.71 -0.39 0.72
N LEU A 128 -1.62 -1.16 0.72
CA LEU A 128 -1.23 -2.03 -0.39
C LEU A 128 -2.08 -3.31 -0.39
N ILE A 129 -3.40 -3.15 -0.48
CA ILE A 129 -4.40 -4.22 -0.31
C ILE A 129 -4.21 -5.34 -1.34
N ALA A 130 -3.88 -4.95 -2.58
CA ALA A 130 -3.58 -5.88 -3.65
C ALA A 130 -2.38 -6.80 -3.29
N ASN A 131 -1.35 -6.27 -2.61
CA ASN A 131 -0.22 -7.07 -2.12
C ASN A 131 -0.63 -8.02 -0.99
N ILE A 132 -1.49 -7.60 -0.06
CA ILE A 132 -1.96 -8.44 1.05
C ILE A 132 -2.69 -9.68 0.49
N LEU A 133 -3.59 -9.48 -0.48
CA LEU A 133 -4.29 -10.58 -1.15
C LEU A 133 -3.32 -11.44 -1.96
N SER A 134 -2.40 -10.83 -2.70
CA SER A 134 -1.50 -11.57 -3.59
C SER A 134 -0.50 -12.45 -2.82
N ILE A 135 -0.05 -12.06 -1.62
CA ILE A 135 0.79 -12.90 -0.75
C ILE A 135 0.07 -14.21 -0.42
N SER A 136 -1.22 -14.14 -0.08
CA SER A 136 -2.03 -15.33 0.20
C SER A 136 -2.17 -16.23 -1.02
N VAL A 137 -2.50 -15.66 -2.17
CA VAL A 137 -2.60 -16.38 -3.45
C VAL A 137 -1.26 -17.03 -3.81
N PHE A 138 -0.15 -16.31 -3.64
CA PHE A 138 1.19 -16.78 -3.89
C PHE A 138 1.52 -18.02 -3.07
N LEU A 139 1.31 -17.96 -1.75
CA LEU A 139 1.56 -19.10 -0.85
C LEU A 139 0.69 -20.32 -1.18
N PHE A 140 -0.58 -20.12 -1.58
CA PHE A 140 -1.43 -21.23 -2.07
C PHE A 140 -0.96 -21.79 -3.42
N ALA A 141 -0.41 -20.95 -4.30
CA ALA A 141 0.03 -21.35 -5.63
C ALA A 141 1.27 -22.25 -5.58
N LEU A 142 2.21 -22.00 -4.65
CA LEU A 142 3.53 -22.65 -4.63
C LEU A 142 3.49 -24.19 -4.65
N PRO A 143 2.68 -24.90 -3.83
CA PRO A 143 2.57 -26.36 -3.93
C PRO A 143 2.10 -26.86 -5.30
N THR A 144 1.19 -26.12 -5.94
CA THR A 144 0.66 -26.47 -7.27
C THR A 144 1.72 -26.24 -8.34
N LEU A 145 2.41 -25.10 -8.29
CA LEU A 145 3.49 -24.76 -9.20
C LEU A 145 4.65 -25.76 -9.08
N ASP A 146 5.06 -26.13 -7.87
CA ASP A 146 6.12 -27.13 -7.65
C ASP A 146 5.74 -28.52 -8.17
N ARG A 147 4.49 -28.96 -7.93
CA ARG A 147 3.99 -30.23 -8.47
C ARG A 147 3.93 -30.22 -9.99
N CYS A 148 3.47 -29.12 -10.58
CA CYS A 148 3.45 -28.94 -12.04
C CYS A 148 4.87 -28.96 -12.62
N ALA A 149 5.86 -28.36 -11.94
CA ALA A 149 7.25 -28.45 -12.34
C ALA A 149 7.76 -29.90 -12.25
N GLU A 150 7.43 -30.63 -11.19
CA GLU A 150 7.85 -32.03 -11.01
C GLU A 150 7.29 -32.95 -12.10
N LYS A 151 5.95 -32.98 -12.20
CA LYS A 151 5.17 -33.89 -13.04
C LYS A 151 4.17 -33.05 -13.84
N PRO A 152 4.60 -32.49 -15.00
CA PRO A 152 3.74 -31.62 -15.80
C PRO A 152 2.70 -32.46 -16.56
N ASP A 153 1.57 -32.74 -15.90
CA ASP A 153 0.35 -33.22 -16.56
C ASP A 153 -0.58 -32.03 -16.91
N TRP A 154 -1.47 -32.21 -17.88
CA TRP A 154 -2.33 -31.11 -18.35
C TRP A 154 -3.28 -30.56 -17.27
N ARG A 155 -3.66 -31.38 -16.27
CA ARG A 155 -4.49 -30.91 -15.14
C ARG A 155 -3.67 -30.00 -14.21
N GLY A 156 -2.43 -30.37 -13.94
CA GLY A 156 -1.45 -29.58 -13.20
C GLY A 156 -1.12 -28.27 -13.90
N VAL A 157 -0.89 -28.32 -15.22
CA VAL A 157 -0.66 -27.13 -16.06
C VAL A 157 -1.87 -26.21 -16.04
N ALA A 158 -3.09 -26.72 -16.18
CA ALA A 158 -4.31 -25.91 -16.10
C ALA A 158 -4.45 -25.22 -14.74
N LYS A 159 -4.19 -25.93 -13.63
CA LYS A 159 -4.19 -25.35 -12.28
C LYS A 159 -3.11 -24.28 -12.10
N ALA A 160 -1.90 -24.53 -12.61
CA ALA A 160 -0.82 -23.55 -12.60
C ALA A 160 -1.22 -22.28 -13.37
N CYS A 161 -1.80 -22.43 -14.56
CA CYS A 161 -2.33 -21.31 -15.36
C CYS A 161 -3.42 -20.53 -14.62
N ALA A 162 -4.35 -21.23 -13.94
CA ALA A 162 -5.38 -20.57 -13.13
C ALA A 162 -4.77 -19.73 -12.00
N PHE A 163 -3.73 -20.23 -11.32
CA PHE A 163 -3.00 -19.44 -10.33
C PHE A 163 -2.25 -18.25 -10.95
N ILE A 164 -1.66 -18.40 -12.13
CA ILE A 164 -1.04 -17.29 -12.87
C ILE A 164 -2.05 -16.18 -13.16
N VAL A 165 -3.25 -16.53 -13.65
CA VAL A 165 -4.34 -15.56 -13.89
C VAL A 165 -4.80 -14.91 -12.59
N LEU A 166 -4.95 -15.70 -11.51
CA LEU A 166 -5.36 -15.17 -10.22
C LEU A 166 -4.29 -14.24 -9.61
N LEU A 167 -3.01 -14.57 -9.77
CA LEU A 167 -1.89 -13.72 -9.35
C LEU A 167 -1.81 -12.42 -10.15
N TYR A 168 -2.06 -12.48 -11.46
CA TYR A 168 -2.20 -11.28 -12.29
C TYR A 168 -3.31 -10.37 -11.76
N ALA A 169 -4.50 -10.94 -11.54
CA ALA A 169 -5.63 -10.18 -11.00
C ALA A 169 -5.34 -9.65 -9.59
N ALA A 170 -4.58 -10.39 -8.77
CA ALA A 170 -4.23 -9.99 -7.41
C ALA A 170 -3.16 -8.89 -7.36
N HIS A 171 -1.95 -9.14 -7.88
CA HIS A 171 -0.90 -8.15 -7.95
C HIS A 171 0.22 -8.49 -8.95
N GLU A 172 0.57 -7.54 -9.84
CA GLU A 172 1.58 -7.75 -10.91
C GLU A 172 2.98 -8.14 -10.39
N ALA A 173 3.51 -7.43 -9.38
CA ALA A 173 4.85 -7.75 -8.85
C ALA A 173 4.91 -9.15 -8.22
N THR A 174 3.77 -9.65 -7.72
CA THR A 174 3.67 -10.99 -7.15
C THR A 174 3.56 -12.04 -8.25
N LEU A 175 2.86 -11.74 -9.35
CA LEU A 175 2.92 -12.56 -10.58
C LEU A 175 4.36 -12.71 -11.07
N LEU A 176 5.11 -11.59 -11.18
CA LEU A 176 6.51 -11.62 -11.60
C LEU A 176 7.35 -12.51 -10.67
N SER A 177 7.18 -12.33 -9.36
CA SER A 177 7.86 -13.14 -8.35
C SER A 177 7.50 -14.63 -8.48
N ALA A 178 6.22 -14.95 -8.70
CA ALA A 178 5.77 -16.32 -8.93
C ALA A 178 6.35 -16.94 -10.19
N CYS A 179 6.47 -16.18 -11.28
CA CYS A 179 7.09 -16.64 -12.52
C CYS A 179 8.57 -16.91 -12.31
N ALA A 180 9.29 -16.04 -11.60
CA ALA A 180 10.70 -16.25 -11.27
C ALA A 180 10.90 -17.51 -10.41
N VAL A 181 10.08 -17.69 -9.37
CA VAL A 181 10.10 -18.89 -8.54
C VAL A 181 9.75 -20.14 -9.35
N TYR A 182 8.71 -20.10 -10.19
CA TYR A 182 8.33 -21.23 -11.03
C TYR A 182 9.41 -21.58 -12.07
N GLY A 183 10.08 -20.58 -12.65
CA GLY A 183 11.24 -20.78 -13.52
C GLY A 183 12.37 -21.50 -12.79
N LEU A 184 12.70 -21.07 -11.57
CA LEU A 184 13.68 -21.74 -10.70
C LEU A 184 13.29 -23.20 -10.42
N LEU A 185 12.02 -23.45 -10.12
CA LEU A 185 11.47 -24.80 -9.90
C LEU A 185 11.58 -25.67 -11.15
N CYS A 186 11.42 -25.10 -12.35
CA CYS A 186 11.55 -25.82 -13.62
C CYS A 186 13.00 -26.15 -13.97
N ILE A 187 13.94 -25.21 -13.74
CA ILE A 187 15.38 -25.40 -13.99
C ILE A 187 15.95 -26.53 -13.10
N ALA A 188 15.40 -26.74 -11.90
CA ALA A 188 15.78 -27.85 -11.02
C ALA A 188 15.44 -29.25 -11.59
N ARG A 189 14.63 -29.34 -12.67
CA ARG A 189 14.06 -30.59 -13.20
C ARG A 189 14.83 -31.12 -14.40
N PRO A 190 14.69 -32.42 -14.75
CA PRO A 190 15.39 -32.96 -15.90
C PRO A 190 14.75 -32.37 -17.15
N LEU A 191 15.59 -32.05 -18.13
CA LEU A 191 15.14 -31.63 -19.45
C LEU A 191 14.51 -32.84 -20.15
N SER A 192 13.26 -32.68 -20.57
CA SER A 192 12.58 -33.61 -21.45
C SER A 192 11.72 -32.77 -22.36
N PHE A 193 11.71 -33.00 -23.68
CA PHE A 193 11.03 -32.10 -24.61
C PHE A 193 9.55 -31.88 -24.24
N LYS A 194 8.80 -32.97 -24.06
CA LYS A 194 7.37 -32.91 -23.68
C LYS A 194 7.14 -32.24 -22.32
N GLY A 195 7.94 -32.60 -21.31
CA GLY A 195 7.81 -32.03 -19.97
C GLY A 195 8.21 -30.55 -19.91
N SER A 196 9.26 -30.16 -20.63
CA SER A 196 9.70 -28.76 -20.72
C SER A 196 8.67 -27.91 -21.45
N LEU A 197 8.07 -28.40 -22.54
CA LEU A 197 7.00 -27.68 -23.23
C LEU A 197 5.80 -27.44 -22.32
N ALA A 198 5.35 -28.48 -21.60
CA ALA A 198 4.24 -28.36 -20.65
C ALA A 198 4.54 -27.40 -19.48
N ARG A 199 5.78 -27.39 -18.97
CA ARG A 199 6.26 -26.43 -17.94
C ARG A 199 6.36 -24.99 -18.46
N ALA A 200 6.57 -24.80 -19.76
CA ALA A 200 6.65 -23.46 -20.35
C ALA A 200 5.28 -22.79 -20.45
N VAL A 201 4.18 -23.55 -20.51
CA VAL A 201 2.82 -23.01 -20.73
C VAL A 201 2.41 -21.93 -19.71
N PRO A 202 2.54 -22.13 -18.37
CA PRO A 202 2.18 -21.09 -17.42
C PRO A 202 3.01 -19.81 -17.55
N LEU A 203 4.31 -19.94 -17.89
CA LEU A 203 5.19 -18.79 -18.12
C LEU A 203 4.85 -18.07 -19.42
N ALA A 204 4.54 -18.80 -20.49
CA ALA A 204 4.09 -18.24 -21.75
C ALA A 204 2.77 -17.49 -21.59
N LEU A 205 1.85 -18.01 -20.77
CA LEU A 205 0.62 -17.32 -20.40
C LEU A 205 0.91 -16.01 -19.66
N ALA A 206 1.74 -16.04 -18.60
CA ALA A 206 2.13 -14.84 -17.87
C ALA A 206 2.76 -13.78 -18.78
N MET A 207 3.65 -14.20 -19.68
CA MET A 207 4.28 -13.32 -20.65
C MET A 207 3.25 -12.73 -21.63
N THR A 208 2.31 -13.54 -22.11
CA THR A 208 1.21 -13.07 -22.97
C THR A 208 0.37 -12.02 -22.25
N MET A 209 0.00 -12.25 -20.99
CA MET A 209 -0.74 -11.29 -20.17
C MET A 209 0.03 -9.99 -19.97
N ALA A 210 1.34 -10.05 -19.70
CA ALA A 210 2.19 -8.87 -19.58
C ALA A 210 2.27 -8.08 -20.90
N VAL A 211 2.43 -8.75 -22.05
CA VAL A 211 2.43 -8.09 -23.38
C VAL A 211 1.08 -7.42 -23.66
N VAL A 212 -0.03 -8.12 -23.39
CA VAL A 212 -1.38 -7.56 -23.53
C VAL A 212 -1.57 -6.37 -22.61
N GLN A 213 -1.15 -6.49 -21.35
CA GLN A 213 -1.21 -5.40 -20.37
C GLN A 213 -0.44 -4.17 -20.85
N VAL A 214 0.81 -4.31 -21.31
CA VAL A 214 1.60 -3.18 -21.81
C VAL A 214 0.90 -2.50 -22.99
N ARG A 215 0.29 -3.26 -23.89
CA ARG A 215 -0.49 -2.69 -25.01
C ARG A 215 -1.73 -1.94 -24.52
N LEU A 216 -2.49 -2.52 -23.59
CA LEU A 216 -3.68 -1.89 -23.01
C LEU A 216 -3.31 -0.64 -22.21
N GLN A 217 -2.25 -0.69 -21.41
CA GLN A 217 -1.75 0.45 -20.64
C GLN A 217 -1.27 1.57 -21.56
N ARG A 218 -0.55 1.28 -22.65
CA ARG A 218 -0.14 2.29 -23.64
C ARG A 218 -1.32 3.05 -24.25
N ALA A 219 -2.46 2.39 -24.44
CA ALA A 219 -3.68 3.07 -24.90
C ALA A 219 -4.30 3.97 -23.83
N ASN A 220 -4.00 3.73 -22.55
CA ASN A 220 -4.52 4.49 -21.41
C ASN A 220 -3.53 5.52 -20.85
N PHE A 221 -2.23 5.39 -21.15
CA PHE A 221 -1.21 6.34 -20.73
C PHE A 221 -1.46 7.70 -21.38
N ARG A 222 -1.43 8.75 -20.56
CA ARG A 222 -1.58 10.12 -21.08
C ARG A 222 -0.25 10.55 -21.65
N ALA A 223 -0.25 11.09 -22.87
CA ALA A 223 0.93 11.74 -23.43
C ALA A 223 1.40 12.84 -22.45
N GLY A 224 2.63 12.74 -21.94
CA GLY A 224 3.20 13.68 -20.97
C GLY A 224 2.85 13.42 -19.49
N ALA A 225 2.03 12.42 -19.16
CA ALA A 225 1.83 12.00 -17.77
C ALA A 225 2.81 10.90 -17.33
N GLU A 226 3.89 10.67 -18.09
CA GLU A 226 5.02 9.93 -17.53
C GLU A 226 5.52 10.75 -16.33
N PRO A 227 5.37 10.25 -15.10
CA PRO A 227 6.11 10.85 -14.02
C PRO A 227 7.56 10.60 -14.40
N ALA A 228 8.29 11.67 -14.71
CA ALA A 228 9.74 11.67 -14.64
C ALA A 228 10.19 11.52 -13.17
N GLU A 229 9.51 10.66 -12.39
CA GLU A 229 10.07 10.10 -11.19
C GLU A 229 11.25 9.26 -11.66
N ARG A 230 12.41 9.92 -11.63
CA ARG A 230 13.69 9.31 -11.88
C ARG A 230 13.75 8.01 -11.09
N GLU A 231 14.32 6.99 -11.72
CA GLU A 231 14.64 5.74 -11.04
C GLU A 231 15.45 6.07 -9.78
N LEU A 232 14.81 5.92 -8.62
CA LEU A 232 15.40 6.29 -7.35
C LEU A 232 15.91 5.02 -6.68
N PHE A 233 17.22 4.91 -6.50
CA PHE A 233 17.81 3.86 -5.70
C PHE A 233 18.01 4.34 -4.27
N ILE A 234 17.53 3.54 -3.31
CA ILE A 234 17.83 3.75 -1.90
C ILE A 234 19.10 2.97 -1.56
N PRO A 235 20.10 3.58 -0.91
CA PRO A 235 21.32 2.89 -0.49
C PRO A 235 21.03 1.63 0.33
N LEU A 236 21.90 0.63 0.21
CA LEU A 236 21.74 -0.66 0.89
C LEU A 236 21.68 -0.50 2.42
N LEU A 237 22.51 0.36 3.00
CA LEU A 237 22.51 0.60 4.45
C LEU A 237 21.18 1.21 4.91
N ASP A 238 20.56 2.06 4.11
CA ASP A 238 19.28 2.68 4.47
C ASP A 238 18.15 1.67 4.36
N LYS A 239 18.14 0.82 3.33
CA LYS A 239 17.24 -0.34 3.24
C LYS A 239 17.37 -1.30 4.43
N LEU A 240 18.58 -1.43 5.00
CA LEU A 240 18.81 -2.25 6.19
C LEU A 240 18.24 -1.59 7.45
N LYS A 241 18.47 -0.27 7.62
CA LYS A 241 17.93 0.50 8.75
C LYS A 241 16.40 0.49 8.80
N VAL A 242 15.74 0.54 7.64
CA VAL A 242 14.27 0.52 7.54
C VAL A 242 13.68 -0.89 7.47
N LEU A 243 14.49 -1.95 7.58
CA LEU A 243 13.98 -3.32 7.49
C LEU A 243 12.93 -3.66 8.57
N PRO A 244 13.12 -3.28 9.86
CA PRO A 244 12.09 -3.52 10.88
C PRO A 244 10.80 -2.76 10.58
N SER A 245 10.89 -1.48 10.21
CA SER A 245 9.72 -0.64 9.90
C SER A 245 8.98 -1.12 8.65
N SER A 246 9.70 -1.65 7.66
CA SER A 246 9.16 -2.20 6.41
C SER A 246 8.38 -3.50 6.60
N LEU A 247 8.54 -4.19 7.74
CA LEU A 247 7.80 -5.41 8.06
C LEU A 247 6.75 -5.20 9.13
N PHE A 248 7.05 -4.47 10.22
CA PHE A 248 6.21 -4.48 11.43
C PHE A 248 5.30 -3.26 11.59
N ALA A 249 5.51 -2.18 10.83
CA ALA A 249 4.89 -0.86 11.06
C ALA A 249 5.03 -0.36 12.52
N GLY A 250 4.64 0.88 12.81
CA GLY A 250 4.74 1.49 14.14
C GLY A 250 5.43 2.85 14.10
N PHE A 251 5.28 3.61 15.18
CA PHE A 251 6.00 4.88 15.35
C PHE A 251 7.31 4.70 16.07
N GLU A 252 7.28 3.91 17.14
CA GLU A 252 8.46 3.73 17.96
C GLU A 252 9.39 2.70 17.33
N LEU A 253 10.51 3.19 16.79
CA LEU A 253 11.55 2.34 16.20
C LEU A 253 12.01 1.23 17.16
N TRP A 254 12.14 1.53 18.46
CA TRP A 254 12.57 0.54 19.44
C TRP A 254 11.57 -0.62 19.57
N VAL A 255 10.26 -0.35 19.50
CA VAL A 255 9.24 -1.39 19.57
C VAL A 255 9.29 -2.28 18.33
N GLN A 256 9.44 -1.67 17.16
CA GLN A 256 9.63 -2.41 15.90
C GLN A 256 10.85 -3.32 15.96
N VAL A 257 11.98 -2.80 16.46
CA VAL A 257 13.23 -3.56 16.60
C VAL A 257 13.05 -4.71 17.57
N VAL A 258 12.36 -4.53 18.70
CA VAL A 258 12.11 -5.60 19.67
C VAL A 258 11.28 -6.72 19.05
N VAL A 259 10.16 -6.41 18.38
CA VAL A 259 9.30 -7.45 17.79
C VAL A 259 9.97 -8.11 16.57
N PHE A 260 10.70 -7.34 15.76
CA PHE A 260 11.53 -7.87 14.67
C PHE A 260 12.60 -8.83 15.21
N SER A 261 13.29 -8.47 16.29
CA SER A 261 14.31 -9.29 16.93
C SER A 261 13.73 -10.58 17.49
N LEU A 262 12.57 -10.51 18.15
CA LEU A 262 11.82 -11.67 18.62
C LEU A 262 11.45 -12.61 17.46
N ALA A 263 10.85 -12.08 16.40
CA ALA A 263 10.46 -12.88 15.23
C ALA A 263 11.68 -13.53 14.54
N SER A 264 12.77 -12.79 14.41
CA SER A 264 14.03 -13.27 13.84
C SER A 264 14.67 -14.35 14.71
N ALA A 265 14.72 -14.18 16.02
CA ALA A 265 15.25 -15.19 16.95
C ALA A 265 14.46 -16.51 16.88
N VAL A 266 13.13 -16.43 16.82
CA VAL A 266 12.27 -17.61 16.65
C VAL A 266 12.52 -18.28 15.30
N ALA A 267 12.58 -17.50 14.21
CA ALA A 267 12.87 -18.05 12.87
C ALA A 267 14.25 -18.72 12.81
N LEU A 268 15.29 -18.10 13.38
CA LEU A 268 16.64 -18.65 13.46
C LEU A 268 16.70 -19.92 14.30
N THR A 269 15.94 -19.99 15.40
CA THR A 269 15.80 -21.22 16.19
C THR A 269 15.22 -22.35 15.35
N PHE A 270 14.21 -22.08 14.52
CA PHE A 270 13.66 -23.07 13.60
C PHE A 270 14.65 -23.49 12.51
N VAL A 271 15.41 -22.55 11.94
CA VAL A 271 16.50 -22.86 11.00
C VAL A 271 17.51 -23.80 11.66
N TYR A 272 17.95 -23.50 12.89
CA TYR A 272 18.88 -24.33 13.64
C TYR A 272 18.33 -25.76 13.84
N LEU A 273 17.10 -25.90 14.35
CA LEU A 273 16.46 -27.21 14.53
C LEU A 273 16.37 -27.99 13.21
N ARG A 274 16.05 -27.30 12.11
CA ARG A 274 15.97 -27.92 10.79
C ARG A 274 17.33 -28.39 10.27
N VAL A 275 18.41 -27.63 10.53
CA VAL A 275 19.77 -28.02 10.15
C VAL A 275 20.21 -29.26 10.92
N VAL A 276 19.92 -29.32 12.22
CA VAL A 276 20.23 -30.47 13.09
C VAL A 276 19.47 -31.73 12.64
N ASP A 277 18.20 -31.59 12.24
CA ASP A 277 17.35 -32.69 11.80
C ASP A 277 17.58 -33.14 10.35
N ARG A 278 18.47 -32.46 9.62
CA ARG A 278 18.69 -32.73 8.19
C ARG A 278 19.43 -34.06 8.03
N ASP A 279 18.83 -34.94 7.24
CA ASP A 279 19.47 -36.21 6.89
C ASP A 279 20.81 -35.99 6.17
N LYS A 280 21.86 -36.64 6.66
CA LYS A 280 23.25 -36.54 6.19
C LYS A 280 23.57 -37.46 5.02
N THR A 281 22.56 -38.09 4.41
CA THR A 281 22.72 -38.91 3.21
C THR A 281 23.45 -38.15 2.09
N LYS A 282 24.30 -38.87 1.35
CA LYS A 282 24.99 -38.33 0.17
C LYS A 282 23.94 -37.96 -0.89
N ARG A 283 23.96 -36.71 -1.34
CA ARG A 283 23.03 -36.19 -2.36
C ARG A 283 23.83 -35.75 -3.57
N THR A 284 23.24 -35.95 -4.75
CA THR A 284 23.73 -35.28 -5.96
C THR A 284 23.51 -33.77 -5.83
N LEU A 285 24.33 -32.95 -6.50
CA LEU A 285 24.17 -31.47 -6.51
C LEU A 285 22.73 -31.07 -6.89
N ARG A 286 22.13 -31.81 -7.83
CA ARG A 286 20.78 -31.58 -8.31
C ARG A 286 19.70 -31.90 -7.28
N GLN A 287 19.83 -33.01 -6.55
CA GLN A 287 18.95 -33.32 -5.42
C GLN A 287 19.11 -32.28 -4.30
N TRP A 288 20.35 -31.87 -4.02
CA TRP A 288 20.62 -30.83 -3.03
C TRP A 288 19.95 -29.49 -3.38
N PHE A 289 20.07 -29.05 -4.64
CA PHE A 289 19.39 -27.84 -5.11
C PHE A 289 17.87 -27.98 -5.07
N TYR A 290 17.35 -29.14 -5.48
CA TYR A 290 15.93 -29.43 -5.39
C TYR A 290 15.42 -29.33 -3.95
N ASP A 291 16.13 -29.89 -2.99
CA ASP A 291 15.77 -29.84 -1.57
C ASP A 291 15.80 -28.43 -0.97
N LEU A 292 16.55 -27.51 -1.61
CA LEU A 292 16.73 -26.12 -1.20
C LEU A 292 15.98 -25.10 -2.08
N ARG A 293 15.14 -25.57 -3.00
CA ARG A 293 14.55 -24.71 -4.04
C ARG A 293 13.75 -23.52 -3.50
N PHE A 294 13.08 -23.66 -2.36
CA PHE A 294 12.30 -22.57 -1.77
C PHE A 294 13.16 -21.62 -0.93
N GLU A 295 14.28 -22.08 -0.41
CA GLU A 295 15.32 -21.26 0.23
C GLU A 295 16.06 -20.45 -0.80
N ALA A 296 16.40 -21.05 -1.94
CA ALA A 296 16.94 -20.35 -3.09
C ALA A 296 15.94 -19.30 -3.61
N ALA A 297 14.65 -19.62 -3.66
CA ALA A 297 13.60 -18.64 -3.99
C ALA A 297 13.51 -17.50 -2.96
N ALA A 298 13.58 -17.79 -1.65
CA ALA A 298 13.59 -16.76 -0.62
C ALA A 298 14.81 -15.84 -0.75
N LEU A 299 16.00 -16.42 -0.96
CA LEU A 299 17.25 -15.68 -1.19
C LEU A 299 17.17 -14.81 -2.45
N MET A 300 16.62 -15.34 -3.53
CA MET A 300 16.39 -14.59 -4.77
C MET A 300 15.48 -13.37 -4.54
N LEU A 301 14.41 -13.50 -3.76
CA LEU A 301 13.52 -12.39 -3.45
C LEU A 301 14.15 -11.38 -2.48
N PHE A 302 14.97 -11.82 -1.51
CA PHE A 302 15.78 -10.90 -0.72
C PHE A 302 16.77 -10.14 -1.59
N ALA A 303 17.47 -10.82 -2.50
CA ALA A 303 18.36 -10.16 -3.45
C ALA A 303 17.61 -9.14 -4.31
N ALA A 304 16.38 -9.45 -4.75
CA ALA A 304 15.52 -8.50 -5.46
C ALA A 304 15.13 -7.29 -4.59
N TYR A 305 14.84 -7.46 -3.30
CA TYR A 305 14.63 -6.34 -2.37
C TYR A 305 15.86 -5.41 -2.31
N TRP A 306 17.07 -5.97 -2.24
CA TRP A 306 18.29 -5.17 -2.18
C TRP A 306 18.59 -4.49 -3.52
N ALA A 307 18.40 -5.18 -4.64
CA ALA A 307 18.75 -4.69 -5.96
C ALA A 307 17.70 -3.76 -6.60
N ALA A 308 16.42 -3.95 -6.31
CA ALA A 308 15.36 -3.18 -6.96
C ALA A 308 15.36 -1.70 -6.51
N PRO A 309 14.98 -0.76 -7.38
CA PRO A 309 14.85 0.64 -7.00
C PRO A 309 13.62 0.88 -6.09
N ALA A 310 13.53 2.08 -5.53
CA ALA A 310 12.33 2.60 -4.88
C ALA A 310 11.23 2.92 -5.90
N THR A 311 11.59 3.50 -7.03
CA THR A 311 10.68 3.88 -8.11
C THR A 311 11.12 3.26 -9.43
N LEU A 312 10.18 2.78 -10.26
CA LEU A 312 10.46 2.28 -11.60
C LEU A 312 9.24 2.54 -12.51
N ASN A 313 9.42 3.32 -13.58
CA ASN A 313 8.37 3.64 -14.55
C ASN A 313 7.08 4.17 -13.90
N GLY A 314 7.21 5.08 -12.93
CA GLY A 314 6.08 5.64 -12.16
C GLY A 314 5.48 4.71 -11.12
N ALA A 315 5.89 3.44 -11.05
CA ALA A 315 5.57 2.58 -9.91
C ALA A 315 6.46 2.97 -8.73
N THR A 316 5.85 3.31 -7.60
CA THR A 316 6.55 3.58 -6.34
C THR A 316 6.65 2.32 -5.49
N LEU A 317 7.55 2.37 -4.50
CA LEU A 317 7.75 1.35 -3.48
C LEU A 317 8.10 -0.03 -4.08
N VAL A 318 8.84 -0.07 -5.18
CA VAL A 318 9.08 -1.30 -5.96
C VAL A 318 9.81 -2.34 -5.14
N PHE A 319 10.94 -1.99 -4.50
CA PHE A 319 11.68 -2.94 -3.68
C PHE A 319 10.88 -3.50 -2.49
N HIS A 320 10.02 -2.68 -1.86
CA HIS A 320 9.15 -3.13 -0.76
C HIS A 320 8.19 -4.26 -1.17
N ARG A 321 7.93 -4.46 -2.47
CA ARG A 321 7.05 -5.53 -2.97
C ARG A 321 7.67 -6.92 -2.87
N PHE A 322 9.00 -7.02 -2.81
CA PHE A 322 9.71 -8.31 -2.76
C PHE A 322 9.94 -8.80 -1.33
N LEU A 323 10.14 -7.89 -0.38
CA LEU A 323 10.44 -8.23 1.02
C LEU A 323 9.37 -9.08 1.71
N PRO A 324 8.06 -8.77 1.61
CA PRO A 324 7.00 -9.59 2.18
C PRO A 324 7.01 -11.04 1.68
N LEU A 325 7.24 -11.23 0.38
CA LEU A 325 7.31 -12.55 -0.24
C LEU A 325 8.58 -13.30 0.19
N ALA A 326 9.72 -12.60 0.27
CA ALA A 326 10.98 -13.14 0.77
C ALA A 326 10.84 -13.61 2.22
N TRP A 327 10.26 -12.78 3.09
CA TRP A 327 9.97 -13.10 4.48
C TRP A 327 9.02 -14.29 4.60
N ALA A 328 7.92 -14.30 3.85
CA ALA A 328 6.96 -15.41 3.87
C ALA A 328 7.61 -16.75 3.52
N LEU A 329 8.41 -16.78 2.45
CA LEU A 329 9.15 -17.98 2.05
C LEU A 329 10.19 -18.35 3.10
N PHE A 330 10.99 -17.40 3.59
CA PHE A 330 12.02 -17.64 4.59
C PHE A 330 11.43 -18.28 5.86
N VAL A 331 10.35 -17.69 6.39
CA VAL A 331 9.66 -18.18 7.59
C VAL A 331 9.15 -19.60 7.36
N VAL A 332 8.39 -19.86 6.29
CA VAL A 332 7.88 -21.22 6.01
C VAL A 332 9.04 -22.20 5.71
N CYS A 333 10.13 -21.73 5.12
CA CYS A 333 11.33 -22.51 4.90
C CYS A 333 12.05 -22.87 6.18
N ALA A 334 12.15 -21.95 7.13
CA ALA A 334 12.77 -22.17 8.44
C ALA A 334 12.06 -23.28 9.23
N SER A 335 10.76 -23.48 9.01
CA SER A 335 9.97 -24.48 9.75
C SER A 335 10.59 -25.89 9.70
N PRO A 336 10.77 -26.55 10.86
CA PRO A 336 11.29 -27.90 10.92
C PRO A 336 10.28 -28.92 10.38
N LEU A 337 10.75 -30.16 10.21
CA LEU A 337 9.86 -31.26 9.84
C LEU A 337 8.89 -31.56 10.99
N ARG A 338 7.70 -32.08 10.67
CA ARG A 338 6.71 -32.44 11.71
C ARG A 338 7.19 -33.43 12.77
N ARG A 339 8.20 -34.23 12.45
CA ARG A 339 8.79 -35.22 13.37
C ARG A 339 9.81 -34.61 14.34
N THR A 340 10.28 -33.39 14.07
CA THR A 340 11.27 -32.69 14.89
C THR A 340 10.70 -32.36 16.26
N LYS A 341 11.42 -32.70 17.33
CA LYS A 341 11.03 -32.29 18.69
C LYS A 341 11.37 -30.82 18.85
N VAL A 342 10.35 -29.97 18.93
CA VAL A 342 10.52 -28.53 19.15
C VAL A 342 10.40 -28.22 20.65
N PRO A 343 11.32 -27.42 21.23
CA PRO A 343 11.19 -26.95 22.61
C PRO A 343 9.86 -26.23 22.85
N ARG A 344 9.22 -26.43 24.01
CA ARG A 344 7.90 -25.85 24.33
C ARG A 344 7.89 -24.31 24.32
N LEU A 345 9.04 -23.68 24.58
CA LEU A 345 9.18 -22.23 24.58
C LEU A 345 9.08 -21.63 23.17
N THR A 346 9.53 -22.34 22.13
CA THR A 346 9.52 -21.82 20.76
C THR A 346 8.11 -21.50 20.20
N PRO A 347 7.09 -22.37 20.28
CA PRO A 347 5.74 -22.02 19.86
C PRO A 347 5.09 -20.92 20.71
N LEU A 348 5.46 -20.82 22.00
CA LEU A 348 5.01 -19.73 22.86
C LEU A 348 5.57 -18.39 22.36
N LEU A 349 6.87 -18.30 22.11
CA LEU A 349 7.52 -17.11 21.56
C LEU A 349 7.01 -16.77 20.14
N ALA A 350 6.78 -17.77 19.29
CA ALA A 350 6.15 -17.55 17.99
C ALA A 350 4.76 -16.90 18.12
N SER A 351 3.97 -17.35 19.11
CA SER A 351 2.63 -16.82 19.37
C SER A 351 2.64 -15.42 19.99
N ALA A 352 3.74 -15.00 20.61
CA ALA A 352 3.90 -13.65 21.12
C ALA A 352 4.05 -12.61 20.00
N VAL A 353 4.53 -13.00 18.81
CA VAL A 353 4.70 -12.08 17.66
C VAL A 353 3.39 -11.45 17.19
N PRO A 354 2.31 -12.19 16.85
CA PRO A 354 1.05 -11.57 16.46
C PRO A 354 0.43 -10.71 17.56
N ILE A 355 0.65 -11.05 18.84
CA ILE A 355 0.20 -10.24 19.97
C ILE A 355 0.98 -8.91 19.99
N GLY A 356 2.30 -8.95 19.85
CA GLY A 356 3.13 -7.74 19.75
C GLY A 356 2.71 -6.86 18.58
N VAL A 357 2.51 -7.44 17.39
CA VAL A 357 2.00 -6.72 16.22
C VAL A 357 0.64 -6.09 16.51
N ALA A 358 -0.32 -6.82 17.11
CA ALA A 358 -1.63 -6.26 17.43
C ALA A 358 -1.54 -5.11 18.43
N LEU A 359 -0.74 -5.24 19.49
CA LEU A 359 -0.59 -4.22 20.54
C LEU A 359 0.06 -2.94 20.03
N ILE A 360 1.09 -3.05 19.18
CA ILE A 360 1.74 -1.89 18.52
C ILE A 360 0.72 -1.08 17.72
N ASN A 361 -0.18 -1.80 17.05
CA ASN A 361 -1.03 -1.23 16.03
C ASN A 361 -2.39 -0.79 16.58
N TRP A 362 -2.82 -1.30 17.73
CA TRP A 362 -4.12 -1.02 18.33
C TRP A 362 -4.44 0.48 18.49
N PRO A 363 -3.52 1.35 18.96
CA PRO A 363 -3.81 2.78 19.07
C PRO A 363 -4.17 3.44 17.73
N GLN A 364 -3.59 2.98 16.62
CA GLN A 364 -3.87 3.54 15.30
C GLN A 364 -5.25 3.14 14.78
N PHE A 365 -5.72 1.94 15.12
CA PHE A 365 -7.08 1.51 14.81
C PHE A 365 -8.10 2.38 15.55
N TRP A 366 -7.88 2.66 16.83
CA TRP A 366 -8.76 3.52 17.60
C TRP A 366 -8.75 4.98 17.10
N ASP A 367 -7.57 5.53 16.85
CA ASP A 367 -7.44 6.87 16.27
C ASP A 367 -8.15 6.97 14.90
N ALA A 368 -7.95 6.01 14.00
CA ALA A 368 -8.66 5.99 12.71
C ALA A 368 -10.17 5.85 12.86
N ASN A 369 -10.63 5.02 13.80
CA ASN A 369 -12.05 4.87 14.10
C ASN A 369 -12.69 6.24 14.42
N ASP A 370 -12.08 6.99 15.33
CA ASP A 370 -12.63 8.26 15.81
C ASP A 370 -12.51 9.35 14.73
N VAL A 371 -11.36 9.42 14.04
CA VAL A 371 -11.12 10.40 12.98
C VAL A 371 -12.08 10.20 11.81
N PHE A 372 -12.29 8.97 11.34
CA PHE A 372 -13.20 8.71 10.23
C PHE A 372 -14.68 8.82 10.62
N ALA A 373 -15.05 8.49 11.86
CA ALA A 373 -16.41 8.75 12.34
C ALA A 373 -16.75 10.26 12.31
N GLN A 374 -15.80 11.12 12.71
CA GLN A 374 -15.98 12.57 12.60
C GLN A 374 -16.01 13.07 11.14
N LEU A 375 -15.21 12.45 10.26
CA LEU A 375 -15.25 12.75 8.82
C LEU A 375 -16.63 12.41 8.24
N ASP A 376 -17.19 11.27 8.61
CA ASP A 376 -18.51 10.83 8.19
C ASP A 376 -19.59 11.85 8.54
N ASP A 377 -19.58 12.35 9.78
CA ASP A 377 -20.51 13.38 10.24
C ASP A 377 -20.46 14.64 9.36
N VAL A 378 -19.26 15.18 9.09
CA VAL A 378 -19.13 16.41 8.29
C VAL A 378 -19.35 16.17 6.80
N SER A 379 -19.04 14.97 6.28
CA SER A 379 -19.18 14.63 4.87
C SER A 379 -20.64 14.63 4.39
N GLN A 380 -21.60 14.51 5.31
CA GLN A 380 -23.03 14.64 5.01
C GLN A 380 -23.39 16.01 4.43
N SER A 381 -22.60 17.04 4.74
CA SER A 381 -22.78 18.41 4.19
C SER A 381 -22.28 18.56 2.75
N VAL A 382 -21.53 17.58 2.23
CA VAL A 382 -21.06 17.57 0.84
C VAL A 382 -22.20 17.10 -0.05
N GLU A 383 -22.62 17.91 -1.02
CA GLU A 383 -23.64 17.52 -2.00
C GLU A 383 -23.16 16.36 -2.88
N ILE A 384 -24.06 15.42 -3.17
CA ILE A 384 -23.78 14.27 -4.04
C ILE A 384 -23.32 14.76 -5.42
N GLY A 385 -22.34 14.09 -6.01
CA GLY A 385 -21.78 14.44 -7.32
C GLY A 385 -20.81 15.61 -7.32
N SER A 386 -20.43 16.16 -6.15
CA SER A 386 -19.60 17.37 -6.08
C SER A 386 -18.09 17.10 -6.17
N PRO A 387 -17.30 18.04 -6.72
CA PRO A 387 -15.85 17.98 -6.64
C PRO A 387 -15.35 18.38 -5.26
N VAL A 388 -14.47 17.54 -4.69
CA VAL A 388 -13.92 17.70 -3.34
C VAL A 388 -12.40 17.77 -3.33
N LEU A 389 -11.85 18.60 -2.44
CA LEU A 389 -10.42 18.66 -2.15
C LEU A 389 -10.21 18.40 -0.65
N ALA A 390 -9.27 17.54 -0.29
CA ALA A 390 -8.83 17.39 1.09
C ALA A 390 -7.52 18.17 1.32
N VAL A 391 -7.45 18.92 2.42
CA VAL A 391 -6.27 19.71 2.80
C VAL A 391 -5.89 19.35 4.23
N GLN A 392 -4.71 18.75 4.40
CA GLN A 392 -4.15 18.43 5.72
C GLN A 392 -3.28 19.60 6.20
N LEU A 393 -3.63 20.17 7.35
CA LEU A 393 -2.95 21.32 7.93
C LEU A 393 -1.88 20.93 8.95
N SER A 394 -2.17 19.93 9.79
CA SER A 394 -1.24 19.44 10.81
C SER A 394 0.00 18.80 10.18
N GLU A 395 1.08 18.76 10.96
CA GLU A 395 2.36 18.20 10.52
C GLU A 395 2.27 16.71 10.14
N LYS A 396 3.11 16.32 9.17
CA LYS A 396 3.26 14.92 8.75
C LYS A 396 3.96 14.15 9.88
N GLY A 397 3.50 12.93 10.15
CA GLY A 397 4.22 11.98 11.02
C GLY A 397 3.55 11.66 12.36
N SER A 398 2.33 12.12 12.59
CA SER A 398 1.60 11.84 13.83
C SER A 398 0.59 10.68 13.70
N ARG A 399 0.31 10.24 12.45
CA ARG A 399 -0.46 9.03 12.09
C ARG A 399 0.29 8.14 11.11
N LEU A 400 0.20 6.82 11.26
CA LEU A 400 0.83 5.87 10.32
C LEU A 400 0.15 5.86 8.95
N TYR A 401 -1.04 6.46 8.87
CA TYR A 401 -1.82 6.63 7.66
C TYR A 401 -2.00 8.14 7.39
N PRO A 402 -1.62 8.64 6.20
CA PRO A 402 -1.89 10.02 5.80
C PRO A 402 -3.39 10.23 5.58
N LEU A 403 -3.85 11.45 5.90
CA LEU A 403 -5.23 11.88 5.67
C LEU A 403 -5.38 12.67 4.36
N ALA A 404 -4.31 12.80 3.58
CA ALA A 404 -4.33 13.45 2.27
C ALA A 404 -5.27 12.76 1.26
N THR A 405 -5.59 11.48 1.47
CA THR A 405 -6.40 10.65 0.57
C THR A 405 -7.88 10.59 0.94
N VAL A 406 -8.30 11.17 2.07
CA VAL A 406 -9.69 11.06 2.60
C VAL A 406 -10.77 11.57 1.66
N ALA A 407 -10.42 12.43 0.69
CA ALA A 407 -11.33 12.82 -0.38
C ALA A 407 -11.90 11.59 -1.13
N GLY A 408 -11.13 10.50 -1.23
CA GLY A 408 -11.59 9.23 -1.80
C GLY A 408 -12.74 8.60 -1.00
N HIS A 409 -12.70 8.66 0.33
CA HIS A 409 -13.77 8.17 1.20
C HIS A 409 -15.08 8.94 0.94
N VAL A 410 -14.96 10.27 0.79
CA VAL A 410 -16.12 11.12 0.45
C VAL A 410 -16.64 10.80 -0.95
N VAL A 411 -15.77 10.61 -1.95
CA VAL A 411 -16.17 10.20 -3.30
C VAL A 411 -16.84 8.83 -3.29
N ALA A 412 -16.41 7.89 -2.45
CA ALA A 412 -17.03 6.57 -2.35
C ALA A 412 -18.50 6.63 -1.90
N ARG A 413 -18.87 7.64 -1.10
CA ARG A 413 -20.20 7.78 -0.49
C ARG A 413 -21.08 8.82 -1.17
N ARG A 414 -20.48 9.89 -1.69
CA ARG A 414 -21.16 11.06 -2.25
C ARG A 414 -20.90 11.20 -3.75
N GLY A 415 -20.00 10.43 -4.34
CA GLY A 415 -19.66 10.52 -5.75
C GLY A 415 -18.87 11.79 -6.09
N GLY A 416 -19.00 12.25 -7.32
CA GLY A 416 -18.25 13.40 -7.83
C GLY A 416 -16.80 13.04 -8.17
N ARG A 417 -15.85 13.85 -7.69
CA ARG A 417 -14.41 13.67 -8.00
C ARG A 417 -13.52 14.29 -6.93
N ALA A 418 -12.36 13.67 -6.70
CA ALA A 418 -11.28 14.25 -5.90
C ALA A 418 -10.16 14.87 -6.77
N ALA A 419 -9.34 15.73 -6.17
CA ALA A 419 -8.13 16.26 -6.82
C ALA A 419 -7.17 15.13 -7.24
N TYR A 420 -7.00 14.16 -6.35
CA TYR A 420 -6.23 12.95 -6.55
C TYR A 420 -7.05 11.74 -6.08
N ASP A 421 -7.14 10.72 -6.93
CA ASP A 421 -7.69 9.41 -6.60
C ASP A 421 -7.11 8.35 -7.55
N PHE A 422 -7.39 7.08 -7.26
CA PHE A 422 -6.92 5.98 -8.10
C PHE A 422 -7.58 5.91 -9.48
N THR A 423 -8.59 6.74 -9.80
CA THR A 423 -9.15 6.78 -11.16
C THR A 423 -8.15 7.34 -12.17
N GLN A 424 -7.05 7.93 -11.70
CA GLN A 424 -5.94 8.41 -12.51
C GLN A 424 -4.87 7.35 -12.73
N SER A 425 -4.93 6.22 -12.04
CA SER A 425 -4.01 5.09 -12.22
C SER A 425 -4.40 4.27 -13.45
N PRO A 426 -3.49 3.96 -14.38
CA PRO A 426 -3.81 3.30 -15.65
C PRO A 426 -4.33 1.86 -15.50
N ILE A 427 -4.20 1.27 -14.29
CA ILE A 427 -4.67 -0.08 -13.97
C ILE A 427 -5.96 -0.10 -13.13
N SER A 428 -6.46 1.06 -12.71
CA SER A 428 -7.72 1.14 -11.96
C SER A 428 -8.89 0.63 -12.80
N PRO A 429 -9.86 -0.10 -12.22
CA PRO A 429 -11.04 -0.58 -12.94
C PRO A 429 -12.02 0.53 -13.32
N VAL A 430 -11.86 1.72 -12.73
CA VAL A 430 -12.56 2.95 -13.13
C VAL A 430 -11.51 3.99 -13.49
N LEU A 431 -11.55 4.54 -14.70
CA LEU A 431 -10.65 5.58 -15.16
C LEU A 431 -11.36 6.91 -15.33
N LEU A 432 -10.70 7.98 -14.90
CA LEU A 432 -11.05 9.34 -15.29
C LEU A 432 -10.81 9.51 -16.79
N ARG A 433 -11.81 10.03 -17.51
CA ARG A 433 -11.65 10.36 -18.92
C ARG A 433 -10.62 11.47 -19.12
N LEU A 434 -9.83 11.37 -20.18
CA LEU A 434 -8.70 12.29 -20.44
C LEU A 434 -9.17 13.72 -20.65
N GLU A 435 -10.33 13.88 -21.30
CA GLU A 435 -10.95 15.18 -21.58
C GLU A 435 -11.39 15.90 -20.31
N CYS A 436 -11.65 15.14 -19.24
CA CYS A 436 -12.03 15.67 -17.96
C CYS A 436 -10.81 15.92 -17.06
N ASP A 437 -9.58 15.59 -17.46
CA ASP A 437 -8.40 15.67 -16.60
C ASP A 437 -8.01 17.11 -16.21
N TRP A 438 -7.41 17.25 -15.02
CA TRP A 438 -6.99 18.53 -14.44
C TRP A 438 -5.48 18.50 -14.13
N PRO A 439 -4.61 18.44 -15.16
CA PRO A 439 -3.18 18.22 -14.97
C PRO A 439 -2.51 19.32 -14.13
N LEU A 440 -2.82 20.60 -14.38
CA LEU A 440 -2.21 21.73 -13.66
C LEU A 440 -2.63 21.75 -12.19
N THR A 441 -3.91 21.46 -11.92
CA THR A 441 -4.39 21.36 -10.53
C THR A 441 -3.78 20.16 -9.83
N ARG A 442 -3.70 19.01 -10.49
CA ARG A 442 -3.12 17.79 -9.93
C ARG A 442 -1.64 17.95 -9.61
N GLU A 443 -0.82 18.39 -10.57
CA GLU A 443 0.63 18.56 -10.39
C GLU A 443 0.96 19.46 -9.19
N ARG A 444 0.18 20.53 -9.00
CA ARG A 444 0.36 21.44 -7.87
C ARG A 444 -0.11 20.88 -6.54
N LEU A 445 -1.23 20.16 -6.51
CA LEU A 445 -1.89 19.78 -5.26
C LEU A 445 -1.56 18.36 -4.78
N VAL A 446 -1.03 17.49 -5.64
CA VAL A 446 -0.74 16.09 -5.29
C VAL A 446 0.37 15.95 -4.25
N VAL A 447 1.36 16.85 -4.30
CA VAL A 447 2.49 16.83 -3.35
C VAL A 447 2.09 17.45 -2.01
N ASP A 448 1.38 18.57 -2.06
CA ASP A 448 0.92 19.30 -0.89
C ASP A 448 -0.31 20.16 -1.23
N ALA A 449 -1.47 19.76 -0.70
CA ALA A 449 -2.72 20.45 -0.94
C ALA A 449 -2.77 21.86 -0.33
N ARG A 450 -1.83 22.24 0.55
CA ARG A 450 -1.68 23.61 1.08
C ARG A 450 -1.23 24.62 0.00
N TYR A 451 -0.77 24.14 -1.15
CA TYR A 451 -0.55 24.97 -2.34
C TYR A 451 -1.84 25.32 -3.09
N MET A 452 -3.02 24.94 -2.57
CA MET A 452 -4.29 25.45 -3.11
C MET A 452 -4.32 26.98 -3.09
N ARG A 453 -5.01 27.58 -4.05
CA ARG A 453 -5.14 29.02 -4.25
C ARG A 453 -6.63 29.32 -4.12
N PRO A 454 -7.10 29.82 -2.97
CA PRO A 454 -8.54 29.95 -2.70
C PRO A 454 -9.32 30.61 -3.85
N THR A 455 -8.86 31.76 -4.37
CA THR A 455 -9.50 32.49 -5.50
C THR A 455 -9.62 31.71 -6.80
N TYR A 456 -8.80 30.68 -6.98
CA TYR A 456 -8.76 29.85 -8.19
C TYR A 456 -9.40 28.48 -7.95
N ASP A 457 -8.97 27.75 -6.93
CA ASP A 457 -9.36 26.36 -6.68
C ASP A 457 -10.80 26.20 -6.16
N PHE A 458 -11.37 27.21 -5.48
CA PHE A 458 -12.80 27.19 -5.13
C PHE A 458 -13.73 27.28 -6.35
N ARG A 459 -13.22 27.67 -7.53
CA ARG A 459 -13.98 27.53 -8.78
C ARG A 459 -13.93 26.10 -9.35
N ARG A 460 -13.11 25.23 -8.77
CA ARG A 460 -12.89 23.86 -9.21
C ARG A 460 -13.49 22.85 -8.25
N PHE A 461 -13.25 23.05 -6.97
CA PHE A 461 -13.77 22.24 -5.88
C PHE A 461 -14.90 23.01 -5.22
N ARG A 462 -16.09 22.40 -5.19
CA ARG A 462 -17.23 22.97 -4.48
C ARG A 462 -17.02 22.88 -2.98
N TYR A 463 -16.41 21.79 -2.52
CA TYR A 463 -16.11 21.57 -1.11
C TYR A 463 -14.61 21.36 -0.91
N VAL A 464 -14.08 22.05 0.10
CA VAL A 464 -12.73 21.81 0.62
C VAL A 464 -12.86 21.29 2.05
N ILE A 465 -12.26 20.14 2.30
CA ILE A 465 -12.28 19.45 3.58
C ILE A 465 -10.93 19.68 4.23
N PHE A 466 -10.92 20.50 5.27
CA PHE A 466 -9.74 20.76 6.08
C PHE A 466 -9.65 19.75 7.21
N HIS A 467 -8.44 19.24 7.42
CA HIS A 467 -8.08 18.40 8.54
C HIS A 467 -7.01 19.09 9.39
N ALA A 468 -7.24 19.14 10.69
CA ALA A 468 -6.20 19.49 11.66
C ALA A 468 -6.48 18.85 13.02
N ARG A 469 -5.44 18.30 13.66
CA ARG A 469 -5.50 17.84 15.04
C ARG A 469 -5.78 18.99 16.00
N GLU A 470 -5.12 20.10 15.76
CA GLU A 470 -5.24 21.30 16.57
C GLU A 470 -6.42 22.14 16.05
N SER A 471 -7.46 22.29 16.88
CA SER A 471 -8.70 22.97 16.48
C SER A 471 -8.47 24.40 16.00
N TRP A 472 -7.51 25.12 16.57
CA TRP A 472 -7.18 26.50 16.19
C TRP A 472 -6.66 26.62 14.75
N LEU A 473 -6.00 25.59 14.20
CA LEU A 473 -5.57 25.58 12.81
C LEU A 473 -6.77 25.61 11.84
N LEU A 474 -7.90 25.00 12.22
CA LEU A 474 -9.14 25.08 11.45
C LEU A 474 -9.75 26.48 11.48
N ASP A 475 -9.64 27.18 12.62
CA ASP A 475 -10.11 28.57 12.73
C ASP A 475 -9.28 29.52 11.86
N VAL A 476 -7.96 29.33 11.86
CA VAL A 476 -7.05 30.02 10.94
C VAL A 476 -7.41 29.72 9.48
N ALA A 477 -7.63 28.45 9.15
CA ALA A 477 -8.00 28.06 7.80
C ALA A 477 -9.32 28.71 7.36
N ALA A 478 -10.33 28.73 8.24
CA ALA A 478 -11.62 29.37 7.99
C ALA A 478 -11.45 30.87 7.71
N HIS A 479 -10.60 31.55 8.47
CA HIS A 479 -10.30 32.96 8.25
C HIS A 479 -9.62 33.21 6.90
N ILE A 480 -8.60 32.41 6.55
CA ILE A 480 -7.83 32.54 5.29
C ILE A 480 -8.70 32.38 4.04
N VAL A 481 -9.76 31.59 4.11
CA VAL A 481 -10.65 31.28 2.99
C VAL A 481 -12.02 31.97 3.07
N ALA A 482 -12.22 32.87 4.04
CA ALA A 482 -13.53 33.47 4.32
C ALA A 482 -14.12 34.24 3.12
N ASP A 483 -13.28 34.82 2.26
CA ASP A 483 -13.73 35.55 1.08
C ASP A 483 -14.28 34.62 -0.01
N GLU A 484 -13.68 33.44 -0.18
CA GLU A 484 -14.01 32.49 -1.24
C GLU A 484 -14.92 31.35 -0.81
N GLY A 485 -15.03 31.10 0.50
CA GLY A 485 -15.72 29.95 1.06
C GLY A 485 -16.56 30.28 2.29
N ARG A 486 -17.45 29.37 2.64
CA ARG A 486 -18.29 29.40 3.85
C ARG A 486 -18.17 28.06 4.56
N VAL A 487 -17.88 28.08 5.87
CA VAL A 487 -17.90 26.87 6.69
C VAL A 487 -19.34 26.34 6.76
N VAL A 488 -19.54 25.08 6.38
CA VAL A 488 -20.88 24.43 6.38
C VAL A 488 -21.00 23.31 7.40
N ALA A 489 -19.87 22.74 7.84
CA ALA A 489 -19.83 21.74 8.91
C ALA A 489 -18.47 21.76 9.61
N ARG A 490 -18.47 21.43 10.90
CA ARG A 490 -17.26 21.23 11.71
C ARG A 490 -17.52 20.15 12.76
N LYS A 491 -16.59 19.21 12.91
CA LYS A 491 -16.65 18.16 13.94
C LYS A 491 -15.24 17.67 14.23
N GLY A 492 -14.83 17.75 15.50
CA GLY A 492 -13.51 17.31 15.94
C GLY A 492 -12.39 17.88 15.07
N GLU A 493 -11.62 17.02 14.42
CA GLU A 493 -10.47 17.38 13.59
C GLU A 493 -10.82 17.85 12.17
N TRP A 494 -12.11 17.95 11.83
CA TRP A 494 -12.58 18.22 10.47
C TRP A 494 -13.41 19.49 10.34
N MET A 495 -13.22 20.16 9.21
CA MET A 495 -14.04 21.29 8.78
C MET A 495 -14.32 21.20 7.28
N VAL A 496 -15.58 21.41 6.89
CA VAL A 496 -15.99 21.47 5.48
C VAL A 496 -16.32 22.91 5.11
N VAL A 497 -15.67 23.40 4.05
CA VAL A 497 -15.88 24.73 3.49
C VAL A 497 -16.51 24.58 2.10
N GLU A 498 -17.69 25.17 1.93
CA GLU A 498 -18.37 25.28 0.63
C GLU A 498 -17.91 26.55 -0.10
N SER A 499 -17.64 26.42 -1.40
CA SER A 499 -17.30 27.53 -2.29
C SER A 499 -18.44 28.55 -2.41
N LYS A 500 -18.12 29.84 -2.28
CA LYS A 500 -18.98 30.97 -2.68
C LYS A 500 -18.82 31.32 -4.17
N LEU A 501 -17.79 30.78 -4.82
CA LEU A 501 -17.48 31.08 -6.22
C LEU A 501 -18.30 30.19 -7.16
N LYS A 502 -18.52 30.66 -8.39
CA LYS A 502 -19.17 29.84 -9.43
C LYS A 502 -18.28 28.64 -9.79
N VAL A 503 -18.67 27.45 -9.34
CA VAL A 503 -17.99 26.19 -9.61
C VAL A 503 -18.14 25.81 -11.09
N ARG A 504 -17.05 25.40 -11.72
CA ARG A 504 -17.04 24.91 -13.10
C ARG A 504 -17.42 23.43 -13.15
N GLY A 505 -18.00 22.99 -14.25
CA GLY A 505 -18.35 21.58 -14.45
C GLY A 505 -17.13 20.64 -14.34
N LEU A 506 -17.38 19.42 -13.85
CA LEU A 506 -16.36 18.40 -13.53
C LEU A 506 -15.45 18.04 -14.70
N CYS A 507 -15.98 18.07 -15.93
CA CYS A 507 -15.25 17.74 -17.15
C CYS A 507 -14.71 18.94 -17.92
N LYS A 508 -14.77 20.16 -17.36
CA LYS A 508 -14.13 21.31 -18.02
C LYS A 508 -12.61 21.21 -17.84
N PRO A 509 -11.79 21.46 -18.88
CA PRO A 509 -10.34 21.41 -18.77
C PRO A 509 -9.82 22.50 -17.83
N ASP A 510 -8.57 22.34 -17.37
CA ASP A 510 -7.90 23.38 -16.60
C ASP A 510 -7.84 24.68 -17.39
N TRP A 511 -7.90 25.81 -16.69
CA TRP A 511 -7.75 27.12 -17.32
C TRP A 511 -6.43 27.75 -16.92
N LYS A 512 -6.05 28.76 -17.69
CA LYS A 512 -4.82 29.50 -17.43
C LYS A 512 -4.89 30.14 -16.04
N ILE A 513 -3.91 29.82 -15.21
CA ILE A 513 -3.68 30.51 -13.95
C ILE A 513 -3.46 32.00 -14.24
N PRO A 514 -4.14 32.93 -13.54
CA PRO A 514 -3.92 34.36 -13.71
C PRO A 514 -2.46 34.76 -13.54
N THR A 515 -2.04 35.82 -14.23
CA THR A 515 -0.71 36.43 -14.09
C THR A 515 -0.89 37.84 -13.51
N PRO A 516 -0.35 38.14 -12.31
CA PRO A 516 0.46 37.26 -11.46
C PRO A 516 -0.37 36.11 -10.83
N PRO A 517 0.28 34.98 -10.50
CA PRO A 517 -0.33 33.89 -9.75
C PRO A 517 -1.04 34.38 -8.48
N PRO A 518 -2.30 33.97 -8.23
CA PRO A 518 -2.93 34.25 -6.94
C PRO A 518 -2.18 33.58 -5.79
N MET A 519 -2.21 34.20 -4.61
CA MET A 519 -1.58 33.65 -3.41
C MET A 519 -2.14 32.26 -3.09
N THR A 520 -1.25 31.35 -2.73
CA THR A 520 -1.60 30.05 -2.17
C THR A 520 -2.10 30.21 -0.73
N PHE A 521 -2.80 29.19 -0.23
CA PHE A 521 -3.23 29.09 1.16
C PHE A 521 -2.05 29.20 2.11
N GLN A 522 -0.94 28.49 1.83
CA GLN A 522 0.29 28.59 2.61
C GLN A 522 0.89 30.02 2.61
N GLN A 523 0.88 30.72 1.48
CA GLN A 523 1.37 32.11 1.42
C GLN A 523 0.46 33.06 2.21
N ARG A 524 -0.88 32.88 2.15
CA ARG A 524 -1.82 33.67 2.96
C ARG A 524 -1.62 33.40 4.45
N TRP A 525 -1.41 32.15 4.81
CA TRP A 525 -1.08 31.73 6.18
C TRP A 525 0.17 32.43 6.69
N ALA A 526 1.28 32.35 5.95
CA ALA A 526 2.54 32.99 6.33
C ALA A 526 2.37 34.51 6.49
N LYS A 527 1.63 35.16 5.59
CA LYS A 527 1.32 36.60 5.69
C LYS A 527 0.52 36.92 6.95
N MET A 528 -0.45 36.09 7.31
CA MET A 528 -1.26 36.25 8.52
C MET A 528 -0.42 36.12 9.79
N ILE A 529 0.49 35.13 9.85
CA ILE A 529 1.45 34.97 10.97
C ILE A 529 2.30 36.24 11.13
N VAL A 530 2.87 36.75 10.02
CA VAL A 530 3.72 37.95 10.03
C VAL A 530 2.93 39.17 10.49
N ALA A 531 1.69 39.35 10.01
CA ALA A 531 0.84 40.46 10.39
C ALA A 531 0.50 40.45 11.89
N ALA A 532 0.18 39.28 12.44
CA ALA A 532 -0.12 39.15 13.86
C ALA A 532 1.11 39.39 14.74
N ALA A 533 2.27 38.87 14.35
CA ALA A 533 3.54 39.15 15.03
C ALA A 533 3.87 40.65 15.04
N ALA A 534 3.59 41.37 13.94
CA ALA A 534 3.82 42.81 13.85
C ALA A 534 2.89 43.65 14.74
N ASN A 535 1.69 43.15 15.05
CA ASN A 535 0.71 43.85 15.89
C ASN A 535 0.96 43.67 17.39
N GLY A 536 1.96 42.86 17.79
CA GLY A 536 2.15 42.49 19.19
C GLY A 536 1.01 41.63 19.73
N ASP A 537 0.11 41.16 18.86
CA ASP A 537 -0.84 40.12 19.20
C ASP A 537 -0.01 38.89 19.50
N GLN A 538 0.07 38.51 20.78
CA GLN A 538 0.33 37.12 21.11
C GLN A 538 -0.86 36.35 20.55
N ILE A 539 -0.78 35.97 19.27
CA ILE A 539 -1.34 34.69 18.89
C ILE A 539 -0.67 33.74 19.87
N ASP A 540 -1.46 33.17 20.76
CA ASP A 540 -1.00 32.24 21.77
C ASP A 540 -0.46 31.00 21.05
N TYR A 541 0.79 31.10 20.61
CA TYR A 541 1.61 30.05 20.04
C TYR A 541 2.23 29.20 21.16
N SER A 542 1.67 29.17 22.38
CA SER A 542 2.20 28.29 23.44
C SER A 542 2.10 26.80 23.11
N VAL A 543 1.55 26.43 21.95
CA VAL A 543 1.99 25.26 21.19
C VAL A 543 3.41 25.53 20.66
N ARG A 544 4.41 25.34 21.54
CA ARG A 544 5.83 25.29 21.17
C ARG A 544 5.96 24.54 19.83
N PHE A 545 6.51 25.21 18.81
CA PHE A 545 7.34 24.48 17.85
C PHE A 545 8.35 23.71 18.72
N PRO A 546 8.56 22.40 18.54
CA PRO A 546 9.65 21.74 19.22
C PRO A 546 10.92 22.50 18.83
N GLU A 547 11.43 23.34 19.74
CA GLU A 547 12.81 23.74 19.70
C GLU A 547 13.59 22.44 19.62
N ASP A 548 14.41 22.37 18.57
CA ASP A 548 15.50 21.42 18.36
C ASP A 548 15.60 20.33 19.42
N HIS A 549 15.38 19.09 19.00
CA HIS A 549 15.81 17.92 19.74
C HIS A 549 17.28 18.13 20.19
N PRO A 550 17.56 18.40 21.47
CA PRO A 550 18.92 18.55 21.94
C PRO A 550 19.35 17.16 22.37
N ASP A 551 19.68 16.30 21.40
CA ASP A 551 20.43 15.03 21.59
C ASP A 551 20.70 14.29 20.26
N ALA A 552 20.84 15.01 19.15
CA ALA A 552 21.61 14.50 18.01
C ALA A 552 23.07 14.91 18.23
N GLY A 553 23.82 14.07 18.94
CA GLY A 553 25.25 14.20 19.08
C GLY A 553 25.90 14.44 17.71
N SER A 554 26.52 15.60 17.58
CA SER A 554 27.37 15.99 16.46
C SER A 554 28.42 14.90 16.21
N PRO A 555 28.45 14.24 15.04
CA PRO A 555 29.68 13.63 14.58
C PRO A 555 30.67 14.77 14.34
N SER A 556 31.80 14.67 15.02
CA SER A 556 32.97 15.52 14.87
C SER A 556 33.21 15.94 13.42
N SER A 557 33.24 17.24 13.21
CA SER A 557 33.93 17.89 12.11
C SER A 557 35.43 17.62 12.24
N ASP A 558 35.91 16.57 11.57
CA ASP A 558 37.30 16.45 11.12
C ASP A 558 37.43 15.26 10.16
N ALA A 559 37.13 15.51 8.88
CA ALA A 559 37.69 14.82 7.73
C ALA A 559 37.35 15.65 6.49
N GLY A 560 38.30 16.49 6.06
CA GLY A 560 38.19 17.25 4.84
C GLY A 560 38.20 16.36 3.60
N VAL A 561 37.33 16.65 2.64
CA VAL A 561 37.54 16.42 1.21
C VAL A 561 36.78 17.51 0.45
N ASP A 562 37.53 18.32 -0.28
CA ASP A 562 37.05 19.31 -1.25
C ASP A 562 36.16 18.67 -2.33
N ALA A 563 34.98 19.27 -2.57
CA ALA A 563 34.33 19.24 -3.88
C ALA A 563 33.37 20.42 -4.01
N ALA A 564 33.84 21.48 -4.67
CA ALA A 564 33.04 22.59 -5.14
C ALA A 564 31.99 22.11 -6.18
N PRO A 565 30.83 22.79 -6.30
CA PRO A 565 29.84 22.49 -7.33
C PRO A 565 30.34 22.95 -8.71
N PRO A 566 30.12 22.19 -9.79
CA PRO A 566 30.44 22.69 -11.13
C PRO A 566 29.40 23.71 -11.56
N SER A 567 29.91 24.88 -11.91
CA SER A 567 29.25 25.90 -12.72
C SER A 567 28.92 25.33 -14.11
N THR A 568 27.67 25.45 -14.53
CA THR A 568 27.29 25.21 -15.93
C THR A 568 27.07 26.57 -16.61
N SER A 569 28.01 26.91 -17.48
CA SER A 569 27.84 27.91 -18.53
C SER A 569 27.68 27.19 -19.88
N ASP A 570 26.71 27.67 -20.65
CA ASP A 570 26.54 27.66 -22.10
C ASP A 570 27.14 26.54 -22.97
N ALA A 571 26.27 25.83 -23.69
CA ALA A 571 26.43 25.58 -25.13
C ALA A 571 25.13 25.08 -25.80
N GLY A 572 24.59 25.92 -26.69
CA GLY A 572 24.30 25.57 -28.09
C GLY A 572 23.26 24.49 -28.45
N ALA A 573 22.16 24.95 -29.04
CA ALA A 573 21.30 24.20 -29.98
C ALA A 573 22.11 23.72 -31.23
N PRO A 574 21.63 22.79 -32.07
CA PRO A 574 20.24 22.61 -32.55
C PRO A 574 19.49 21.39 -32.03
#